data_AF-A0A238JCS4-F1
#
_entry.id   AF-A0A238JCS4-F1
#
_cell.length_a   1.000
_cell.length_b   1.000
_cell.length_c   1.000
_cell.angle_alpha   90.00
_cell.angle_beta   90.00
_cell.angle_gamma   90.00
#
_symmetry.space_group_name_H-M   'P 1'
#
loop_
_entity.id
_entity.type
_entity.pdbx_description
1 polymer ?
#
loop_
_entity_poly.entity_id
_entity_poly.type
_entity_poly.pdbx_seq_one_letter_code
_entity_poly.pdbx_strand_id
1 'polypeptide(L)'
;MGLLRKLVSSLFGESIAKDQSLSDYGRVQGYQLLLQTQLAQAAPNFRASVDSLDLTRLPDGTKHLHLEIFVSDFEMRLFAFDDAWNEVFDETDQVDELERVNAEIDSMPPLLNQEDRDRFIIWEETETGRQEALEQPIDGADLSKSFAPFASHVMEGLQGRFSGKVTAGFHDDEANLLDLPHRTIFDRDKS
;
A
#
# COMPACT_ATOMS: atom_id res chain seq x y z
N MET A 1 -15.33 -6.22 -17.16
CA MET A 1 -16.16 -5.54 -16.13
C MET A 1 -17.28 -6.40 -15.51
N GLY A 2 -17.66 -7.60 -16.03
CA GLY A 2 -18.85 -8.32 -15.55
C GLY A 2 -18.64 -9.56 -14.65
N LEU A 3 -17.44 -10.15 -14.58
CA LEU A 3 -17.22 -11.36 -13.79
C LEU A 3 -16.96 -11.09 -12.30
N LEU A 4 -16.28 -9.99 -11.96
CA LEU A 4 -15.96 -9.66 -10.57
C LEU A 4 -17.20 -9.32 -9.75
N ARG A 5 -18.12 -8.53 -10.31
CA ARG A 5 -19.44 -8.26 -9.70
C ARG A 5 -20.21 -9.54 -9.47
N LYS A 6 -20.19 -10.49 -10.40
CA LYS A 6 -20.88 -11.78 -10.25
C LYS A 6 -20.25 -12.68 -9.19
N LEU A 7 -18.92 -12.69 -9.07
CA LEU A 7 -18.24 -13.48 -8.04
C LEU A 7 -18.51 -12.92 -6.64
N VAL A 8 -18.46 -11.58 -6.49
CA VAL A 8 -18.82 -10.90 -5.24
C VAL A 8 -20.31 -11.10 -4.92
N SER A 9 -21.21 -10.96 -5.90
CA SER A 9 -22.64 -11.21 -5.68
C SER A 9 -22.98 -12.69 -5.40
N SER A 10 -22.22 -13.66 -5.93
CA SER A 10 -22.47 -15.07 -5.64
C SER A 10 -21.84 -15.55 -4.33
N LEU A 11 -20.79 -14.89 -3.84
CA LEU A 11 -20.21 -15.15 -2.52
C LEU A 11 -20.99 -14.47 -1.39
N PHE A 12 -21.66 -13.34 -1.67
CA PHE A 12 -22.32 -12.53 -0.66
C PHE A 12 -23.85 -12.38 -0.82
N GLY A 13 -24.45 -13.04 -1.81
CA GLY A 13 -25.89 -12.99 -2.07
C GLY A 13 -26.36 -11.62 -2.56
N GLU A 14 -27.42 -11.60 -3.37
CA GLU A 14 -28.05 -10.36 -3.89
C GLU A 14 -28.82 -9.56 -2.82
N SER A 15 -28.41 -9.62 -1.56
CA SER A 15 -29.06 -8.91 -0.45
C SER A 15 -28.05 -8.36 0.55
N ILE A 16 -27.20 -7.43 0.11
CA ILE A 16 -26.61 -6.44 1.03
C ILE A 16 -27.44 -5.15 0.94
N ALA A 17 -28.76 -5.33 0.95
CA ALA A 17 -29.68 -4.28 1.31
C ALA A 17 -29.99 -4.48 2.79
N LYS A 18 -29.38 -3.64 3.64
CA LYS A 18 -29.87 -3.35 5.01
C LYS A 18 -29.71 -4.41 6.11
N ASP A 19 -28.78 -5.36 6.03
CA ASP A 19 -28.53 -6.27 7.16
C ASP A 19 -27.10 -6.14 7.71
N GLN A 20 -26.98 -5.56 8.90
CA GLN A 20 -25.78 -5.44 9.71
C GLN A 20 -25.44 -6.77 10.40
N SER A 21 -25.09 -7.82 9.65
CA SER A 21 -24.51 -9.02 10.27
C SER A 21 -23.53 -9.75 9.37
N LEU A 22 -22.53 -9.05 8.83
CA LEU A 22 -21.26 -9.74 8.63
C LEU A 22 -20.68 -10.00 10.02
N SER A 23 -20.41 -11.26 10.36
CA SER A 23 -19.57 -11.56 11.52
C SER A 23 -18.24 -10.82 11.38
N ASP A 24 -17.57 -10.50 12.47
CA ASP A 24 -16.29 -9.75 12.43
C ASP A 24 -15.27 -10.47 11.53
N TYR A 25 -15.27 -11.79 11.56
CA TYR A 25 -14.52 -12.64 10.63
C TYR A 25 -14.89 -12.42 9.15
N GLY A 26 -16.19 -12.35 8.84
CA GLY A 26 -16.67 -12.07 7.48
C GLY A 26 -16.34 -10.65 7.00
N ARG A 27 -16.28 -9.67 7.91
CA ARG A 27 -15.87 -8.29 7.61
C ARG A 27 -14.39 -8.22 7.25
N VAL A 28 -13.52 -8.80 8.08
CA VAL A 28 -12.07 -8.84 7.83
C VAL A 28 -11.76 -9.56 6.51
N GLN A 29 -12.39 -10.70 6.24
CA GLN A 29 -12.18 -11.42 4.97
C GLN A 29 -12.68 -10.64 3.76
N GLY A 30 -13.87 -10.03 3.85
CA GLY A 30 -14.43 -9.22 2.78
C GLY A 30 -13.55 -8.02 2.45
N TYR A 31 -13.06 -7.34 3.49
CA TYR A 31 -12.11 -6.24 3.38
C TYR A 31 -10.78 -6.69 2.74
N GLN A 32 -10.21 -7.80 3.21
CA GLN A 32 -8.95 -8.32 2.68
C GLN A 32 -9.07 -8.71 1.19
N LEU A 33 -10.18 -9.32 0.79
CA LEU A 33 -10.46 -9.65 -0.62
C LEU A 33 -10.61 -8.38 -1.48
N LEU A 34 -11.29 -7.36 -0.97
CA LEU A 34 -11.42 -6.07 -1.66
C LEU A 34 -10.04 -5.42 -1.84
N LEU A 35 -9.25 -5.32 -0.77
CA LEU A 35 -7.91 -4.76 -0.81
C LEU A 35 -7.01 -5.49 -1.82
N GLN A 36 -6.97 -6.82 -1.77
CA GLN A 36 -6.21 -7.63 -2.74
C GLN A 36 -6.65 -7.40 -4.19
N THR A 37 -7.96 -7.27 -4.40
CA THR A 37 -8.53 -6.99 -5.72
C THR A 37 -8.07 -5.64 -6.24
N GLN A 38 -8.11 -4.60 -5.41
CA GLN A 38 -7.73 -3.25 -5.81
C GLN A 38 -6.22 -3.14 -6.05
N LEU A 39 -5.41 -3.74 -5.17
CA LEU A 39 -3.96 -3.86 -5.37
C LEU A 39 -3.62 -4.54 -6.68
N ALA A 40 -4.26 -5.68 -7.00
CA ALA A 40 -4.02 -6.39 -8.25
C ALA A 40 -4.41 -5.57 -9.50
N GLN A 41 -5.47 -4.75 -9.42
CA GLN A 41 -5.88 -3.87 -10.51
C GLN A 41 -4.94 -2.67 -10.69
N ALA A 42 -4.43 -2.13 -9.59
CA ALA A 42 -3.53 -0.99 -9.59
C ALA A 42 -2.08 -1.37 -9.98
N ALA A 43 -1.65 -2.59 -9.64
CA ALA A 43 -0.25 -3.03 -9.77
C ALA A 43 0.42 -2.73 -11.13
N PRO A 44 -0.23 -2.91 -12.30
CA PRO A 44 0.40 -2.58 -13.58
C PRO A 44 0.79 -1.11 -13.73
N ASN A 45 -0.02 -0.19 -13.20
CA ASN A 45 0.24 1.25 -13.29
C ASN A 45 1.37 1.66 -12.34
N PHE A 46 1.32 1.18 -11.09
CA PHE A 46 2.39 1.40 -10.11
C PHE A 46 3.73 0.86 -10.62
N ARG A 47 3.73 -0.37 -11.15
CA ARG A 47 4.91 -0.96 -11.78
C ARG A 47 5.43 -0.11 -12.92
N ALA A 48 4.57 0.40 -13.79
CA ALA A 48 5.00 1.22 -14.92
C ALA A 48 5.70 2.51 -14.45
N SER A 49 5.17 3.20 -13.44
CA SER A 49 5.83 4.38 -12.87
C SER A 49 7.17 4.04 -12.21
N VAL A 50 7.23 2.97 -11.43
CA VAL A 50 8.47 2.50 -10.80
C VAL A 50 9.51 2.05 -11.83
N ASP A 51 9.10 1.33 -12.88
CA ASP A 51 9.98 0.89 -13.98
C ASP A 51 10.51 2.07 -14.82
N SER A 52 9.82 3.22 -14.78
CA SER A 52 10.25 4.46 -15.44
C SER A 52 11.42 5.15 -14.76
N LEU A 53 11.74 4.76 -13.52
CA LEU A 53 12.83 5.36 -12.73
C LEU A 53 14.17 5.28 -13.48
N ASP A 54 14.77 6.44 -13.74
CA ASP A 54 16.13 6.50 -14.27
C ASP A 54 17.16 6.35 -13.15
N LEU A 55 17.68 5.13 -13.01
CA LEU A 55 18.68 4.80 -11.99
C LEU A 55 19.99 5.58 -12.12
N THR A 56 20.27 6.20 -13.28
CA THR A 56 21.48 7.02 -13.48
C THR A 56 21.34 8.42 -12.89
N ARG A 57 20.12 8.81 -12.50
CA ARG A 57 19.81 10.10 -11.88
C ARG A 57 19.58 10.00 -10.37
N LEU A 58 19.76 8.81 -9.79
CA LEU A 58 19.66 8.64 -8.34
C LEU A 58 20.84 9.33 -7.63
N PRO A 59 20.62 9.88 -6.42
CA PRO A 59 21.69 10.47 -5.61
C PRO A 59 22.90 9.57 -5.47
N ASP A 60 24.09 10.18 -5.53
CA ASP A 60 25.34 9.49 -5.29
C ASP A 60 25.31 8.79 -3.91
N GLY A 61 25.76 7.54 -3.87
CA GLY A 61 25.74 6.76 -2.63
C GLY A 61 24.39 6.10 -2.31
N THR A 62 23.41 6.14 -3.21
CA THR A 62 22.20 5.31 -3.09
C THR A 62 22.55 3.82 -3.10
N LYS A 63 22.14 3.10 -2.05
CA LYS A 63 22.40 1.67 -1.82
C LYS A 63 21.14 0.85 -1.66
N HIS A 64 20.05 1.49 -1.28
CA HIS A 64 18.75 0.86 -1.11
C HIS A 64 17.68 1.68 -1.82
N LEU A 65 16.76 0.99 -2.48
CA LEU A 65 15.47 1.53 -2.89
C LEU A 65 14.39 0.86 -2.04
N HIS A 66 13.50 1.66 -1.48
CA HIS A 66 12.44 1.18 -0.58
C HIS A 66 11.09 1.72 -1.01
N LEU A 67 10.13 0.83 -1.22
CA LEU A 67 8.72 1.20 -1.38
C LEU A 67 8.04 1.13 -0.02
N GLU A 68 7.64 2.28 0.52
CA GLU A 68 6.79 2.36 1.70
C GLU A 68 5.32 2.42 1.28
N ILE A 69 4.45 1.74 2.04
CA ILE A 69 3.01 1.73 1.82
C ILE A 69 2.34 2.26 3.09
N PHE A 70 1.77 3.46 3.03
CA PHE A 70 1.05 4.07 4.13
C PHE A 70 -0.39 3.57 4.10
N VAL A 71 -0.70 2.69 5.05
CA VAL A 71 -1.93 1.90 5.04
C VAL A 71 -3.15 2.77 5.39
N SER A 72 -2.98 3.76 6.27
CA SER A 72 -4.01 4.74 6.66
C SER A 72 -4.63 5.44 5.45
N ASP A 73 -3.80 5.86 4.51
CA ASP A 73 -4.21 6.69 3.38
C ASP A 73 -4.19 5.93 2.04
N PHE A 74 -3.69 4.69 2.05
CA PHE A 74 -3.32 3.94 0.85
C PHE A 74 -2.38 4.71 -0.08
N GLU A 75 -1.49 5.48 0.53
CA GLU A 75 -0.40 6.15 -0.19
C GLU A 75 0.79 5.23 -0.34
N MET A 76 1.60 5.48 -1.36
CA MET A 76 2.85 4.75 -1.56
C MET A 76 3.93 5.72 -1.94
N ARG A 77 5.13 5.51 -1.42
CA ARG A 77 6.29 6.32 -1.79
C ARG A 77 7.53 5.48 -1.96
N LEU A 78 8.31 5.86 -2.96
CA LEU A 78 9.62 5.31 -3.21
C LEU A 78 10.68 6.20 -2.59
N PHE A 79 11.58 5.59 -1.83
CA PHE A 79 12.68 6.22 -1.13
C PHE A 79 14.03 5.64 -1.58
N ALA A 80 15.08 6.44 -1.45
CA ALA A 80 16.46 6.03 -1.64
C ALA A 80 17.25 6.21 -0.34
N PHE A 81 17.98 5.17 0.05
CA PHE A 81 18.79 5.18 1.26
C PHE A 81 20.25 4.78 1.00
N ASP A 82 21.14 5.28 1.84
CA ASP A 82 22.53 4.82 1.93
C ASP A 82 22.64 3.47 2.67
N ASP A 83 23.85 2.91 2.77
CA ASP A 83 24.09 1.63 3.46
C ASP A 83 23.70 1.65 4.97
N ALA A 84 23.57 2.83 5.56
CA ALA A 84 23.20 3.04 6.96
C ALA A 84 21.70 3.36 7.13
N TRP A 85 20.90 3.24 6.06
CA TRP A 85 19.47 3.58 6.03
C TRP A 85 19.17 5.04 6.33
N ASN A 86 20.11 5.95 6.05
CA ASN A 86 19.80 7.37 6.01
C ASN A 86 19.24 7.72 4.64
N GLU A 87 18.13 8.45 4.63
CA GLU A 87 17.52 8.90 3.39
C GLU A 87 18.51 9.82 2.68
N VAL A 88 18.80 9.51 1.42
CA VAL A 88 19.76 10.27 0.63
C VAL A 88 19.02 11.45 0.02
N PHE A 89 18.95 12.55 0.76
CA PHE A 89 18.55 13.84 0.24
C PHE A 89 19.77 14.53 -0.36
N ASP A 90 19.79 14.75 -1.67
CA ASP A 90 20.79 15.65 -2.28
C ASP A 90 20.13 17.01 -2.54
N GLU A 91 20.71 18.09 -2.03
CA GLU A 91 20.25 19.46 -2.26
C GLU A 91 20.42 19.91 -3.73
N THR A 92 20.92 19.03 -4.61
CA THR A 92 21.26 19.34 -6.00
C THR A 92 20.51 18.45 -6.99
N ASP A 93 19.41 18.92 -7.61
CA ASP A 93 18.70 18.45 -8.84
C ASP A 93 18.51 16.92 -9.12
N GLN A 94 18.92 16.01 -8.22
CA GLN A 94 18.89 14.54 -8.34
C GLN A 94 17.71 13.94 -7.58
N VAL A 95 17.18 14.68 -6.60
CA VAL A 95 15.92 14.38 -5.91
C VAL A 95 14.72 14.43 -6.88
N ASP A 96 14.86 15.17 -7.99
CA ASP A 96 13.86 15.32 -9.06
C ASP A 96 13.34 13.98 -9.62
N GLU A 97 14.18 12.96 -9.73
CA GLU A 97 13.77 11.72 -10.38
C GLU A 97 12.85 10.87 -9.48
N LEU A 98 13.15 10.79 -8.18
CA LEU A 98 12.29 10.14 -7.21
C LEU A 98 11.03 10.96 -6.97
N GLU A 99 11.13 12.28 -6.88
CA GLU A 99 9.98 13.18 -6.78
C GLU A 99 9.03 13.05 -7.99
N ARG A 100 9.58 12.95 -9.21
CA ARG A 100 8.77 12.73 -10.42
C ARG A 100 8.00 11.42 -10.33
N VAL A 101 8.67 10.32 -9.99
CA VAL A 101 8.02 9.00 -9.87
C VAL A 101 6.98 9.00 -8.76
N ASN A 102 7.28 9.61 -7.61
CA ASN A 102 6.34 9.75 -6.50
C ASN A 102 5.14 10.63 -6.91
N ALA A 103 5.34 11.71 -7.65
CA ALA A 103 4.24 12.53 -8.17
C ALA A 103 3.34 11.78 -9.16
N GLU A 104 3.90 10.87 -9.97
CA GLU A 104 3.10 9.97 -10.81
C GLU A 104 2.28 9.00 -9.98
N ILE A 105 2.88 8.42 -8.94
CA ILE A 105 2.20 7.55 -7.97
C ILE A 105 1.07 8.30 -7.26
N ASP A 106 1.33 9.50 -6.75
CA ASP A 106 0.36 10.34 -6.05
C ASP A 106 -0.79 10.78 -6.97
N SER A 107 -0.58 10.82 -8.28
CA SER A 107 -1.63 11.13 -9.26
C SER A 107 -2.57 9.94 -9.53
N MET A 108 -2.24 8.74 -9.05
CA MET A 108 -3.06 7.56 -9.24
C MET A 108 -4.33 7.63 -8.38
N PRO A 109 -5.45 7.04 -8.84
CA PRO A 109 -6.65 6.96 -8.02
C PRO A 109 -6.36 6.23 -6.69
N PRO A 110 -6.99 6.64 -5.58
CA PRO A 110 -6.82 5.97 -4.29
C PRO A 110 -7.23 4.50 -4.42
N LEU A 111 -6.47 3.60 -3.79
CA LEU A 111 -6.76 2.16 -3.83
C LEU A 111 -8.14 1.81 -3.27
N LEU A 112 -8.55 2.50 -2.21
CA LEU A 112 -9.88 2.42 -1.62
C LEU A 112 -10.46 3.83 -1.48
N ASN A 113 -11.65 4.05 -2.07
CA ASN A 113 -12.43 5.24 -1.82
C ASN A 113 -13.12 5.17 -0.44
N GLN A 114 -13.68 6.30 0.00
CA GLN A 114 -14.33 6.38 1.31
C GLN A 114 -15.50 5.39 1.48
N GLU A 115 -16.30 5.15 0.43
CA GLU A 115 -17.42 4.20 0.47
C GLU A 115 -16.92 2.76 0.72
N ASP A 116 -15.82 2.37 0.07
CA ASP A 116 -15.17 1.08 0.24
C ASP A 116 -14.60 0.90 1.65
N ARG A 117 -14.04 1.96 2.25
CA ARG A 117 -13.55 1.96 3.64
C ARG A 117 -14.72 1.86 4.62
N ASP A 118 -15.73 2.72 4.48
CA ASP A 118 -16.90 2.80 5.37
C ASP A 118 -17.74 1.51 5.39
N ARG A 119 -17.77 0.79 4.27
CA ARG A 119 -18.56 -0.44 4.12
C ARG A 119 -18.23 -1.52 5.15
N PHE A 120 -17.02 -1.50 5.70
CA PHE A 120 -16.56 -2.54 6.63
C PHE A 120 -16.27 -1.99 8.04
N ILE A 121 -16.28 -0.67 8.24
CA ILE A 121 -16.09 -0.03 9.55
C ILE A 121 -17.32 -0.23 10.44
N ILE A 122 -17.09 -0.53 11.72
CA ILE A 122 -18.13 -0.50 12.76
C ILE A 122 -18.14 0.90 13.38
N TRP A 123 -19.18 1.67 13.07
CA TRP A 123 -19.40 2.98 13.67
C TRP A 123 -20.23 2.86 14.95
N GLU A 124 -19.77 3.46 16.04
CA GLU A 124 -20.54 3.65 17.27
C GLU A 124 -20.84 5.14 17.48
N GLU A 125 -22.03 5.44 17.99
CA GLU A 125 -22.39 6.79 18.40
C GLU A 125 -22.06 6.98 19.89
N THR A 126 -21.16 7.91 20.17
CA THR A 126 -20.78 8.29 21.55
C THR A 126 -21.92 8.98 22.29
N GLU A 127 -21.81 9.08 23.61
CA GLU A 127 -22.76 9.83 24.46
C GLU A 127 -22.93 11.31 24.04
N THR A 128 -21.98 11.86 23.28
CA THR A 128 -22.03 13.24 22.76
C THR A 128 -22.66 13.36 21.36
N GLY A 129 -23.13 12.26 20.78
CA GLY A 129 -23.70 12.19 19.43
C GLY A 129 -22.65 12.22 18.32
N ARG A 130 -21.36 12.04 18.64
CA ARG A 130 -20.28 11.88 17.64
C ARG A 130 -20.17 10.42 17.21
N GLN A 131 -19.93 10.18 15.93
CA GLN A 131 -19.60 8.84 15.41
C GLN A 131 -18.10 8.59 15.54
N GLU A 132 -17.74 7.46 16.14
CA GLU A 132 -16.36 6.99 16.27
C GLU A 132 -16.28 5.56 15.69
N ALA A 133 -15.17 5.25 15.02
CA ALA A 133 -14.92 3.90 14.53
C ALA A 133 -14.46 3.02 15.70
N LEU A 134 -15.26 2.01 16.05
CA LEU A 134 -14.99 1.11 17.17
C LEU A 134 -13.93 0.06 16.81
N GLU A 135 -14.00 -0.46 15.59
CA GLU A 135 -13.08 -1.46 15.06
C GLU A 135 -12.95 -1.24 13.56
N GLN A 136 -11.70 -1.16 13.08
CA GLN A 136 -11.42 -1.13 11.66
C GLN A 136 -11.06 -2.55 11.20
N PRO A 137 -11.63 -3.03 10.06
CA PRO A 137 -11.28 -4.35 9.52
C PRO A 137 -9.80 -4.55 9.26
N ILE A 138 -9.08 -3.44 9.09
CA ILE A 138 -7.64 -3.39 8.86
C ILE A 138 -6.86 -3.91 10.08
N ASP A 139 -7.36 -3.66 11.30
CA ASP A 139 -6.77 -4.07 12.56
C ASP A 139 -6.67 -5.61 12.67
N GLY A 140 -7.64 -6.31 12.07
CA GLY A 140 -7.70 -7.77 12.01
C GLY A 140 -7.12 -8.38 10.73
N ALA A 141 -6.77 -7.56 9.74
CA ALA A 141 -6.34 -8.05 8.42
C ALA A 141 -4.86 -8.45 8.43
N ASP A 142 -4.55 -9.56 7.75
CA ASP A 142 -3.16 -9.90 7.45
C ASP A 142 -2.68 -9.08 6.25
N LEU A 143 -2.23 -7.86 6.53
CA LEU A 143 -1.78 -6.88 5.54
C LEU A 143 -0.58 -7.40 4.74
N SER A 144 0.34 -8.14 5.38
CA SER A 144 1.48 -8.75 4.70
C SER A 144 1.04 -9.68 3.56
N LYS A 145 -0.02 -10.48 3.76
CA LYS A 145 -0.55 -11.34 2.68
C LYS A 145 -1.16 -10.56 1.52
N SER A 146 -1.56 -9.31 1.73
CA SER A 146 -2.17 -8.48 0.70
C SER A 146 -1.11 -7.64 -0.03
N PHE A 147 -0.24 -6.97 0.71
CA PHE A 147 0.75 -6.05 0.16
C PHE A 147 2.03 -6.72 -0.33
N ALA A 148 2.49 -7.84 0.25
CA ALA A 148 3.73 -8.47 -0.20
C ALA A 148 3.70 -8.95 -1.66
N PRO A 149 2.63 -9.62 -2.16
CA PRO A 149 2.53 -9.97 -3.58
C PRO A 149 2.49 -8.75 -4.49
N PHE A 150 1.81 -7.69 -4.06
CA PHE A 150 1.74 -6.42 -4.79
C PHE A 150 3.11 -5.75 -4.87
N ALA A 151 3.79 -5.54 -3.74
CA ALA A 151 5.09 -4.90 -3.67
C ALA A 151 6.14 -5.70 -4.45
N SER A 152 6.13 -7.03 -4.33
CA SER A 152 7.01 -7.90 -5.13
C SER A 152 6.78 -7.72 -6.64
N HIS A 153 5.53 -7.52 -7.08
CA HIS A 153 5.22 -7.31 -8.50
C HIS A 153 5.65 -5.93 -8.99
N VAL A 154 5.39 -4.89 -8.19
CA VAL A 154 5.73 -3.50 -8.53
C VAL A 154 7.25 -3.31 -8.60
N MET A 155 7.98 -3.87 -7.63
CA MET A 155 9.43 -3.67 -7.51
C MET A 155 10.27 -4.65 -8.34
N GLU A 156 9.64 -5.60 -9.05
CA GLU A 156 10.33 -6.64 -9.82
C GLU A 156 11.28 -6.06 -10.87
N GLY A 157 10.87 -5.01 -11.59
CA GLY A 157 11.70 -4.45 -12.66
C GLY A 157 12.95 -3.72 -12.13
N LEU A 158 12.88 -3.14 -10.93
CA LEU A 158 14.04 -2.56 -10.26
C LEU A 158 15.04 -3.63 -9.80
N GLN A 159 14.56 -4.81 -9.34
CA GLN A 159 15.43 -5.91 -8.95
C GLN A 159 16.37 -6.33 -10.09
N GLY A 160 15.98 -6.20 -11.36
CA GLY A 160 16.85 -6.52 -12.49
C GLY A 160 17.93 -5.46 -12.76
N ARG A 161 17.61 -4.19 -12.48
CA ARG A 161 18.35 -3.03 -13.00
C ARG A 161 19.18 -2.29 -11.94
N PHE A 162 18.73 -2.29 -10.70
CA PHE A 162 19.44 -1.65 -9.59
C PHE A 162 20.48 -2.59 -8.99
N SER A 163 21.66 -2.05 -8.67
CA SER A 163 22.78 -2.83 -8.12
C SER A 163 22.71 -3.00 -6.60
N GLY A 164 22.00 -2.10 -5.91
CA GLY A 164 21.78 -2.16 -4.47
C GLY A 164 20.56 -3.01 -4.08
N LYS A 165 20.16 -2.88 -2.82
CA LYS A 165 19.00 -3.62 -2.29
C LYS A 165 17.69 -2.98 -2.72
N VAL A 166 16.68 -3.81 -2.95
CA VAL A 166 15.32 -3.36 -3.21
C VAL A 166 14.41 -3.98 -2.17
N THR A 167 13.69 -3.14 -1.45
CA THR A 167 12.87 -3.55 -0.31
C THR A 167 11.49 -2.90 -0.34
N ALA A 168 10.55 -3.43 0.42
CA ALA A 168 9.26 -2.79 0.65
C ALA A 168 8.74 -3.03 2.07
N GLY A 169 8.00 -2.05 2.58
CA GLY A 169 7.40 -2.00 3.90
C GLY A 169 5.96 -1.52 3.85
N PHE A 170 5.27 -1.62 4.97
CA PHE A 170 4.02 -0.90 5.18
C PHE A 170 4.02 -0.25 6.57
N HIS A 171 3.33 0.89 6.64
CA HIS A 171 3.22 1.74 7.82
C HIS A 171 1.74 1.89 8.21
N ASP A 172 1.39 1.52 9.45
CA ASP A 172 0.00 1.46 9.92
C ASP A 172 -0.50 2.78 10.56
N ASP A 173 0.41 3.62 11.10
CA ASP A 173 0.06 4.88 11.78
C ASP A 173 0.96 6.08 11.37
N GLU A 174 0.46 7.30 11.23
CA GLU A 174 1.24 8.52 10.90
C GLU A 174 2.39 8.90 11.88
N ALA A 175 2.69 8.10 12.91
CA ALA A 175 3.62 8.45 13.97
C ALA A 175 5.02 7.84 13.80
N ASN A 176 5.94 8.65 13.26
CA ASN A 176 7.40 8.46 13.22
C ASN A 176 7.89 7.17 12.53
N LEU A 177 8.46 7.34 11.34
CA LEU A 177 9.23 6.37 10.55
C LEU A 177 10.35 5.61 11.31
N LEU A 178 10.62 5.93 12.58
CA LEU A 178 11.79 5.48 13.32
C LEU A 178 11.50 4.61 14.57
N ASP A 179 10.24 4.44 15.03
CA ASP A 179 10.00 3.89 16.39
C ASP A 179 8.94 2.78 16.55
N LEU A 180 8.41 2.23 15.46
CA LEU A 180 7.60 1.00 15.47
C LEU A 180 8.15 0.01 14.43
N PRO A 181 7.95 -1.32 14.61
CA PRO A 181 8.70 -2.31 13.86
C PRO A 181 8.40 -2.18 12.37
N HIS A 182 9.33 -1.60 11.61
CA HIS A 182 9.41 -1.73 10.16
C HIS A 182 9.22 -3.21 9.82
N ARG A 183 8.03 -3.57 9.33
CA ARG A 183 7.78 -4.92 8.86
C ARG A 183 8.21 -4.94 7.42
N THR A 184 9.49 -5.22 7.20
CA THR A 184 9.98 -5.55 5.86
C THR A 184 9.19 -6.75 5.35
N ILE A 185 8.27 -6.48 4.42
CA ILE A 185 7.42 -7.50 3.80
C ILE A 185 8.10 -8.09 2.56
N PHE A 186 9.14 -7.43 2.09
CA PHE A 186 9.95 -7.84 0.96
C PHE A 186 11.40 -7.41 1.19
N ASP A 187 12.29 -8.38 1.34
CA ASP A 187 13.74 -8.20 1.40
C ASP A 187 14.39 -9.20 0.45
N ARG A 188 15.07 -8.71 -0.58
CA ARG A 188 15.82 -9.56 -1.49
C ARG A 188 17.17 -8.97 -1.80
N ASP A 189 18.18 -9.52 -1.14
CA ASP A 189 19.57 -9.33 -1.53
C ASP A 189 19.85 -10.03 -2.86
N LYS A 190 20.59 -9.36 -3.75
CA LYS A 190 21.29 -10.04 -4.85
C LYS A 190 22.50 -10.77 -4.24
N SER A 191 22.28 -12.00 -3.80
CA SER A 191 23.36 -12.97 -3.61
C SER A 191 23.76 -13.57 -4.94
#